data_AF-A0A3D1DRA3-F1
#
_entry.id   AF-A0A3D1DRA3-F1
#
_cell.length_a   1.000
_cell.length_b   1.000
_cell.length_c   1.000
_cell.angle_alpha   90.00
_cell.angle_beta   90.00
_cell.angle_gamma   90.00
#
_symmetry.space_group_name_H-M   'P 1'
#
loop_
_entity.id
_entity.type
_entity.pdbx_description
1 polymer ?
#
loop_
_entity_poly.entity_id
_entity_poly.type
_entity_poly.pdbx_seq_one_letter_code
_entity_poly.pdbx_strand_id
1 'polypeptide(L)' 'ALLEDLTERGLLEDTLICNLSEFGRTPRVNPAGGRDHWPQCWSVYFA' A
#
# COMPACT_ATOMS: atom_id res chain seq x y z
N ALA A 1 15.72 0.14 2.41
CA ALA A 1 15.65 0.10 3.89
C ALA A 1 14.99 -1.20 4.35
N LEU A 2 13.67 -1.30 4.57
CA LEU A 2 13.07 -2.49 5.22
C LEU A 2 13.44 -3.86 4.58
N LEU A 3 13.25 -4.02 3.26
CA LEU A 3 13.51 -5.29 2.58
C LEU A 3 15.00 -5.68 2.60
N GLU A 4 15.87 -4.68 2.41
CA GLU A 4 17.32 -4.86 2.45
C GLU A 4 17.76 -5.27 3.86
N ASP A 5 17.27 -4.59 4.90
CA ASP A 5 17.60 -4.90 6.30
C ASP A 5 17.14 -6.31 6.71
N LEU A 6 15.95 -6.73 6.25
CA LEU A 6 15.44 -8.08 6.51
C LEU A 6 16.28 -9.15 5.81
N THR A 7 16.77 -8.84 4.61
CA THR A 7 17.65 -9.74 3.84
C THR A 7 19.01 -9.87 4.52
N GLU A 8 19.65 -8.74 4.87
CA GLU A 8 20.96 -8.72 5.54
C GLU A 8 20.96 -9.45 6.87
N ARG A 9 19.82 -9.45 7.58
CA ARG A 9 19.65 -10.14 8.86
C ARG A 9 19.20 -11.59 8.73
N GLY A 10 18.97 -12.08 7.50
CA GLY A 10 18.46 -13.44 7.26
C GLY A 10 17.04 -13.68 7.78
N LEU A 11 16.24 -12.62 7.94
CA LEU A 11 14.88 -12.68 8.51
C LEU A 11 13.79 -12.72 7.45
N LEU A 12 14.11 -12.38 6.20
CA LEU A 12 13.12 -12.22 5.14
C LEU A 12 12.35 -13.52 4.85
N GLU A 13 13.00 -14.69 4.92
CA GLU A 13 12.36 -15.97 4.59
C GLU A 13 11.26 -16.38 5.57
N ASP A 14 11.34 -15.91 6.81
CA ASP A 14 10.38 -16.22 7.88
C ASP A 14 9.41 -15.06 8.18
N THR A 15 9.45 -13.98 7.39
CA THR A 15 8.68 -12.76 7.64
C THR A 15 7.67 -12.51 6.51
N LEU A 16 6.37 -12.62 6.82
CA LEU A 16 5.31 -12.17 5.90
C LEU A 16 5.27 -10.64 5.84
N ILE A 17 5.32 -10.08 4.63
CA ILE A 17 5.20 -8.64 4.42
C ILE A 17 3.80 -8.31 3.92
N CYS A 18 3.08 -7.51 4.70
CA CYS A 18 1.73 -7.05 4.38
C CYS A 18 1.75 -5.56 4.03
N ASN A 19 1.23 -5.21 2.85
CA ASN A 19 0.91 -3.82 2.50
C ASN A 19 -0.60 -3.65 2.45
N LEU A 20 -1.12 -2.77 3.31
CA LEU A 20 -2.54 -2.49 3.43
C LEU A 20 -2.81 -1.03 3.10
N SER A 21 -3.85 -0.77 2.30
CA SER A 21 -4.41 0.57 2.13
C SER A 21 -5.84 0.64 2.66
N GLU A 22 -6.22 1.80 3.20
CA GLU A 22 -7.58 2.04 3.73
C GLU A 22 -8.50 2.75 2.72
N PHE A 23 -7.92 3.48 1.76
CA PHE A 23 -8.70 4.23 0.77
C PHE A 23 -7.84 4.59 -0.43
N GLY A 24 -8.51 4.74 -1.56
CA GLY A 24 -7.93 5.29 -2.77
C GLY A 24 -8.37 6.72 -3.02
N ARG A 25 -8.20 7.14 -4.27
CA ARG A 25 -8.69 8.41 -4.79
C ARG A 25 -9.65 8.15 -5.93
N THR A 26 -10.72 8.92 -6.02
CA THR A 26 -11.72 8.75 -7.08
C THR A 26 -11.04 8.72 -8.46
N PRO A 27 -11.52 7.87 -9.39
CA PRO A 27 -10.88 7.73 -10.69
C PRO A 27 -11.09 9.00 -11.54
N ARG A 28 -12.18 9.74 -11.27
CA ARG A 28 -12.51 11.02 -11.91
C ARG A 28 -12.05 12.19 -11.05
N VAL A 29 -11.58 13.24 -11.72
CA VAL A 29 -11.21 14.53 -11.12
C VAL A 29 -12.47 15.29 -10.74
N ASN A 30 -12.48 15.88 -9.55
CA ASN A 30 -13.60 16.67 -9.04
C ASN A 30 -13.59 18.11 -9.59
N PRO A 31 -14.68 18.88 -9.45
CA PRO A 31 -14.75 20.26 -9.96
C PRO A 31 -13.72 21.23 -9.35
N ALA A 32 -13.13 20.90 -8.21
CA ALA A 32 -12.05 21.66 -7.58
C ALA A 32 -10.65 21.30 -8.14
N GLY A 33 -10.57 20.41 -9.14
CA GLY A 33 -9.33 19.99 -9.78
C GLY A 33 -8.55 18.89 -9.04
N GLY A 34 -9.13 18.32 -7.97
CA GLY A 34 -8.52 17.25 -7.17
C GLY A 34 -9.17 15.89 -7.39
N ARG A 35 -8.83 14.91 -6.53
CA ARG A 35 -9.52 13.62 -6.42
C ARG A 35 -10.00 13.41 -4.99
N ASP A 36 -11.24 12.95 -4.84
CA ASP A 36 -11.86 12.79 -3.52
C ASP A 36 -11.35 11.53 -2.82
N HIS A 37 -11.58 11.48 -1.51
CA HIS A 37 -11.38 10.27 -0.71
C HIS A 37 -12.32 9.16 -1.23
N TRP A 38 -11.78 7.96 -1.47
CA TRP A 38 -12.53 6.88 -2.10
C TRP A 38 -12.41 5.54 -1.34
N PRO A 39 -13.34 5.26 -0.39
CA PRO A 39 -13.28 4.08 0.48
C PRO A 39 -13.65 2.78 -0.23
N GLN A 40 -14.09 2.80 -1.49
CA GLN A 40 -14.38 1.59 -2.27
C GLN A 40 -13.12 0.98 -2.90
N CYS A 41 -11.99 1.68 -2.85
CA CYS A 41 -10.73 1.27 -3.46
C CYS A 41 -9.73 0.83 -2.37
N TRP A 42 -9.99 -0.35 -1.80
CA TRP A 42 -9.09 -1.02 -0.87
C TRP A 42 -8.17 -1.95 -1.65
N SER A 43 -6.87 -1.86 -1.38
CA SER A 43 -5.87 -2.74 -1.98
C SER A 43 -5.06 -3.37 -0.85
N VAL A 44 -4.89 -4.69 -0.95
CA VAL A 44 -4.07 -5.45 -0.02
C VAL A 44 -3.09 -6.30 -0.83
N TYR A 45 -1.84 -6.29 -0.41
CA TYR A 45 -0.78 -7.09 -1.01
C TYR A 45 0.00 -7.84 0.06
N PHE A 46 0.39 -9.06 -0.27
CA PHE A 46 1.21 -9.95 0.54
C PHE A 46 2.38 -10.46 -0.29
N ALA A 47 3.57 -10.51 0.32
CA ALA A 47 4.80 -11.07 -0.22
C ALA A 47 5.49 -11.94 0.82
#